data_AF-V6LHX4-F1
#
_entry.id   AF-V6LHX4-F1
#
_cell.length_a   1.000
_cell.length_b   1.000
_cell.length_c   1.000
_cell.angle_alpha   90.00
_cell.angle_beta   90.00
_cell.angle_gamma   90.00
#
_symmetry.space_group_name_H-M   'P 1'
#
loop_
_entity.id
_entity.type
_entity.pdbx_description
1 polymer ?
#
loop_
_entity_poly.entity_id
_entity_poly.type
_entity_poly.pdbx_seq_one_letter_code
_entity_poly.pdbx_strand_id
1 'polypeptide(L)'
;MPRAPLDQNTALQAIAFTLQQLSTYSVDELLKDHHLLEQQVKRLNMSWKQAAEVMGVSKSRLYHWFRETFSRKLRQQLTKEDFRKIKREVQQQMSTGEKPILSQIKSSLSQEYDSYVVKVAFQNAKIGCRIQNLPLLALPSFNVESDSKVNSARTILNNSQTDAQCEFSNSEVFYFQSFIME
;
A
#
# COMPACT_ATOMS: atom_id res chain seq x y z
N MET A 1 -20.88 -1.90 13.53
CA MET A 1 -21.41 -1.35 12.27
C MET A 1 -20.25 -1.01 11.35
N PRO A 2 -20.05 -1.72 10.22
CA PRO A 2 -19.03 -1.35 9.25
C PRO A 2 -19.35 0.05 8.69
N ARG A 3 -18.38 0.97 8.75
CA ARG A 3 -18.57 2.32 8.22
C ARG A 3 -18.51 2.25 6.69
N ALA A 4 -19.49 2.84 6.01
CA ALA A 4 -19.47 2.95 4.55
C ALA A 4 -18.15 3.58 4.06
N PRO A 5 -17.63 3.18 2.89
CA PRO A 5 -16.49 3.87 2.28
C PRO A 5 -16.81 5.35 2.05
N LEU A 6 -15.83 6.23 2.28
CA LEU A 6 -15.98 7.65 2.03
C LEU A 6 -15.95 7.89 0.51
N ASP A 7 -16.92 8.65 -0.03
CA ASP A 7 -16.88 9.02 -1.45
C ASP A 7 -15.71 9.97 -1.72
N GLN A 8 -14.80 9.52 -2.60
CA GLN A 8 -13.56 10.21 -2.90
C GLN A 8 -13.82 11.55 -3.59
N ASN A 9 -14.76 11.61 -4.54
CA ASN A 9 -14.99 12.83 -5.32
C ASN A 9 -15.56 13.94 -4.44
N THR A 10 -16.59 13.61 -3.64
CA THR A 10 -17.16 14.55 -2.67
C THR A 10 -16.12 15.00 -1.64
N ALA A 11 -15.25 14.08 -1.17
CA ALA A 11 -14.19 14.43 -0.23
C ALA A 11 -13.19 15.42 -0.79
N LEU A 12 -12.73 15.21 -2.04
CA LEU A 12 -11.80 16.10 -2.69
C LEU A 12 -12.41 17.47 -2.99
N GLN A 13 -13.68 17.50 -3.42
CA GLN A 13 -14.40 18.76 -3.63
C GLN A 13 -14.52 19.57 -2.34
N ALA A 14 -14.91 18.95 -1.22
CA ALA A 14 -15.03 19.64 0.06
C ALA A 14 -13.67 20.19 0.55
N ILE A 15 -12.60 19.42 0.36
CA ILE A 15 -11.24 19.85 0.70
C ILE A 15 -10.79 21.01 -0.21
N ALA A 16 -10.95 20.88 -1.52
CA ALA A 16 -10.57 21.91 -2.49
C ALA A 16 -11.33 23.22 -2.27
N PHE A 17 -12.63 23.16 -1.99
CA PHE A 17 -13.44 24.34 -1.65
C PHE A 17 -12.92 25.05 -0.40
N THR A 18 -12.57 24.30 0.65
CA THR A 18 -12.01 24.87 1.88
C THR A 18 -10.63 25.48 1.64
N LEU A 19 -9.81 24.87 0.76
CA LEU A 19 -8.48 25.38 0.42
C LEU A 19 -8.52 26.62 -0.47
N GLN A 20 -9.53 26.76 -1.34
CA GLN A 20 -9.69 27.95 -2.17
C GLN A 20 -9.82 29.22 -1.31
N GLN A 21 -10.45 29.12 -0.14
CA GLN A 21 -10.56 30.26 0.79
C GLN A 21 -9.23 30.69 1.41
N LEU A 22 -8.21 29.82 1.34
CA LEU A 22 -6.89 30.02 1.96
C LEU A 22 -5.75 30.12 0.93
N SER A 23 -6.05 29.91 -0.35
CA SER A 23 -5.04 29.82 -1.42
C SER A 23 -5.45 30.65 -2.63
N THR A 24 -4.51 30.88 -3.54
CA THR A 24 -4.77 31.57 -4.81
C THR A 24 -5.33 30.65 -5.89
N TYR A 25 -5.47 29.35 -5.61
CA TYR A 25 -5.89 28.35 -6.58
C TYR A 25 -7.40 28.16 -6.55
N SER A 26 -7.98 27.97 -7.73
CA SER A 26 -9.38 27.59 -7.89
C SER A 26 -9.62 26.12 -7.50
N VAL A 27 -10.88 25.80 -7.21
CA VAL A 27 -11.30 24.42 -6.93
C VAL A 27 -10.93 23.49 -8.09
N ASP A 28 -11.17 23.92 -9.33
CA ASP A 28 -10.89 23.10 -10.51
C ASP A 28 -9.40 22.80 -10.71
N GLU A 29 -8.52 23.77 -10.40
CA GLU A 29 -7.07 23.55 -10.46
C GLU A 29 -6.61 22.53 -9.41
N LEU A 30 -7.13 22.62 -8.19
CA LEU A 30 -6.82 21.68 -7.12
C LEU A 30 -7.35 20.27 -7.40
N LEU A 31 -8.49 20.14 -8.08
CA LEU A 31 -9.05 18.84 -8.46
C LEU A 31 -8.34 18.22 -9.67
N LYS A 32 -7.76 19.05 -10.57
CA LYS A 32 -6.96 18.56 -11.70
C LYS A 32 -5.57 18.09 -11.26
N ASP A 33 -4.95 18.81 -10.33
CA ASP A 33 -3.64 18.46 -9.79
C ASP A 33 -3.73 18.03 -8.31
N HIS A 34 -3.84 16.72 -8.12
CA HIS A 34 -3.89 16.13 -6.79
C HIS A 34 -2.60 16.31 -5.97
N HIS A 35 -1.44 16.45 -6.62
CA HIS A 35 -0.19 16.73 -5.91
C HIS A 35 -0.19 18.17 -5.37
N LEU A 36 -0.66 19.12 -6.19
CA LEU A 36 -0.86 20.50 -5.76
C LEU A 36 -1.83 20.56 -4.58
N LEU A 37 -2.95 19.85 -4.64
CA LEU A 37 -3.90 19.77 -3.53
C LEU A 37 -3.23 19.24 -2.26
N GLU A 38 -2.48 18.13 -2.35
CA GLU A 38 -1.77 17.57 -1.20
C GLU A 38 -0.75 18.55 -0.60
N GLN A 39 -0.04 19.28 -1.47
CA GLN A 39 0.91 20.31 -1.06
C GLN A 39 0.21 21.47 -0.35
N GLN A 40 -0.92 21.95 -0.87
CA GLN A 40 -1.68 23.03 -0.24
C GLN A 40 -2.24 22.58 1.12
N VAL A 41 -2.72 21.35 1.27
CA VAL A 41 -3.15 20.82 2.58
C VAL A 41 -2.02 20.77 3.60
N LYS A 42 -0.78 20.46 3.17
CA LYS A 42 0.39 20.43 4.07
C LYS A 42 0.86 21.83 4.44
N ARG A 43 0.81 22.76 3.50
CA ARG A 43 1.27 24.15 3.66
C ARG A 43 0.28 25.00 4.44
N LEU A 44 -1.01 24.83 4.16
CA LEU A 44 -2.08 25.63 4.72
C LEU A 44 -2.73 24.84 5.85
N ASN A 45 -2.87 25.47 7.01
CA ASN A 45 -3.55 24.86 8.15
C ASN A 45 -5.08 24.90 7.97
N MET A 46 -5.58 24.13 7.00
CA MET A 46 -7.00 24.14 6.65
C MET A 46 -7.89 23.64 7.81
N SER A 47 -9.11 24.17 7.86
CA SER A 47 -10.10 23.69 8.82
C SER A 47 -10.74 22.39 8.32
N TRP A 48 -10.20 21.26 8.78
CA TRP A 48 -10.81 19.94 8.55
C TRP A 48 -12.25 19.82 9.07
N LYS A 49 -12.64 20.66 10.03
CA LYS A 49 -14.02 20.69 10.54
C LYS A 49 -14.98 21.22 9.47
N GLN A 50 -14.66 22.34 8.84
CA GLN A 50 -15.48 22.94 7.78
C GLN A 50 -15.65 21.99 6.59
N ALA A 51 -14.56 21.39 6.12
CA ALA A 51 -14.61 20.42 5.03
C ALA A 51 -15.48 19.20 5.37
N ALA A 52 -15.40 18.71 6.61
CA ALA A 52 -16.15 17.53 7.05
C ALA A 52 -17.65 17.83 7.25
N GLU A 53 -18.01 19.04 7.68
CA GLU A 53 -19.40 19.50 7.81
C GLU A 53 -20.12 19.51 6.46
N VAL A 54 -19.45 19.96 5.39
CA VAL A 54 -20.00 19.93 4.02
C VAL A 54 -20.40 18.51 3.59
N MET A 55 -19.68 17.50 4.08
CA MET A 55 -19.90 16.10 3.74
C MET A 55 -20.81 15.36 4.74
N GLY A 56 -21.18 15.98 5.86
CA GLY A 56 -21.87 15.29 6.95
C GLY A 56 -21.05 14.18 7.60
N VAL A 57 -19.72 14.31 7.64
CA VAL A 57 -18.81 13.34 8.29
C VAL A 57 -18.05 13.97 9.46
N SER A 58 -17.45 13.13 10.31
CA SER A 58 -16.59 13.65 11.38
C SER A 58 -15.25 14.14 10.82
N LYS A 59 -14.73 15.24 11.39
CA LYS A 59 -13.38 15.77 11.11
C LYS A 59 -12.31 14.68 11.08
N SER A 60 -12.29 13.83 12.11
CA SER A 60 -11.31 12.76 12.26
C SER A 60 -11.40 11.76 11.10
N ARG A 61 -12.61 11.38 10.67
CA ARG A 61 -12.79 10.46 9.55
C ARG A 61 -12.25 11.02 8.24
N LEU A 62 -12.56 12.28 7.91
CA LEU A 62 -12.05 12.94 6.71
C LEU A 62 -10.53 13.07 6.74
N TYR A 63 -9.97 13.51 7.88
CA TYR A 63 -8.53 13.64 8.07
C TYR A 63 -7.79 12.31 7.90
N HIS A 64 -8.25 11.24 8.55
CA HIS A 64 -7.63 9.93 8.43
C HIS A 64 -7.75 9.38 7.03
N TRP A 65 -8.92 9.51 6.40
CA TRP A 65 -9.09 9.13 5.00
C TRP A 65 -8.09 9.87 4.09
N PHE A 66 -7.96 11.19 4.26
CA PHE A 66 -7.05 11.98 3.45
C PHE A 66 -5.59 11.52 3.63
N ARG A 67 -5.12 11.37 4.87
CA ARG A 67 -3.72 10.99 5.12
C ARG A 67 -3.41 9.53 4.77
N GLU A 68 -4.32 8.62 5.11
CA GLU A 68 -4.06 7.18 5.03
C GLU A 68 -4.49 6.57 3.69
N THR A 69 -5.48 7.16 3.02
CA THR A 69 -5.99 6.64 1.74
C THR A 69 -5.55 7.50 0.58
N PHE A 70 -5.89 8.79 0.59
CA PHE A 70 -5.66 9.65 -0.58
C PHE A 70 -4.18 10.04 -0.75
N SER A 71 -3.56 10.65 0.26
CA SER A 71 -2.16 11.07 0.25
C SER A 71 -1.21 9.90 0.01
N ARG A 72 -1.52 8.70 0.51
CA ARG A 72 -0.72 7.50 0.25
C ARG A 72 -0.73 7.09 -1.23
N LYS A 73 -1.87 7.19 -1.92
CA LYS A 73 -1.97 6.88 -3.37
C LYS A 73 -1.14 7.83 -4.23
N LEU A 74 -0.96 9.07 -3.77
CA LEU A 74 -0.15 10.08 -4.44
C LEU A 74 1.35 9.91 -4.21
N ARG A 75 1.78 9.00 -3.33
CA ARG A 75 3.21 8.79 -3.12
C ARG A 75 3.82 8.07 -4.32
N GLN A 76 5.08 8.41 -4.58
CA GLN A 76 5.91 7.77 -5.59
C GLN A 76 5.87 6.24 -5.39
N GLN A 77 5.49 5.54 -6.46
CA GLN A 77 5.49 4.09 -6.46
C GLN A 77 6.88 3.58 -6.83
N LEU A 78 7.33 2.53 -6.13
CA LEU A 78 8.54 1.81 -6.51
C LEU A 78 8.36 1.17 -7.87
N THR A 79 9.38 1.26 -8.72
CA THR A 79 9.43 0.47 -9.94
C THR A 79 9.49 -1.01 -9.57
N LYS A 80 8.98 -1.87 -10.47
CA LYS A 80 9.04 -3.34 -10.29
C LYS A 80 10.48 -3.82 -10.09
N GLU A 81 11.42 -3.19 -10.78
CA GLU A 81 12.85 -3.51 -10.72
C GLU A 81 13.45 -3.17 -9.36
N ASP A 82 13.20 -1.97 -8.84
CA ASP A 82 13.70 -1.57 -7.52
C ASP A 82 13.05 -2.37 -6.39
N PHE A 83 11.77 -2.73 -6.54
CA PHE A 83 11.14 -3.64 -5.59
C PHE A 83 11.80 -5.02 -5.56
N ARG A 84 12.19 -5.57 -6.74
CA ARG A 84 12.96 -6.83 -6.82
C ARG A 84 14.32 -6.71 -6.17
N LYS A 85 15.02 -5.58 -6.34
CA LYS A 85 16.30 -5.31 -5.64
C LYS A 85 16.10 -5.34 -4.13
N ILE A 86 15.14 -4.59 -3.60
CA ILE A 86 14.81 -4.58 -2.17
C ILE A 86 14.54 -6.00 -1.66
N LYS A 87 13.76 -6.79 -2.40
CA LYS A 87 13.46 -8.18 -2.03
C LYS A 87 14.71 -9.07 -1.99
N ARG A 88 15.60 -8.94 -2.97
CA ARG A 88 16.86 -9.70 -3.02
C ARG A 88 17.77 -9.38 -1.83
N GLU A 89 17.93 -8.10 -1.52
CA GLU A 89 18.73 -7.64 -0.37
C GLU A 89 18.17 -8.16 0.96
N VAL A 90 16.83 -8.16 1.11
CA VAL A 90 16.16 -8.71 2.29
C VAL A 90 16.34 -10.24 2.39
N GLN A 91 16.26 -10.96 1.28
CA GLN A 91 16.52 -12.40 1.26
C GLN A 91 17.95 -12.72 1.65
N GLN A 92 18.92 -11.97 1.12
CA GLN A 92 20.33 -12.10 1.47
C GLN A 92 20.54 -11.87 2.97
N GLN A 93 19.99 -10.79 3.55
CA GLN A 93 20.00 -10.56 5.00
C GLN A 93 19.50 -11.78 5.79
N MET A 94 18.35 -12.35 5.39
CA MET A 94 17.74 -13.43 6.15
C MET A 94 18.59 -14.70 6.10
N SER A 95 19.37 -14.89 5.03
CA SER A 95 20.29 -16.02 4.87
C SER A 95 21.64 -15.83 5.59
N THR A 96 22.20 -14.61 5.61
CA THR A 96 23.52 -14.34 6.22
C THR A 96 23.44 -13.84 7.66
N GLY A 97 22.27 -13.38 8.11
CA GLY A 97 22.07 -12.75 9.42
C GLY A 97 22.55 -11.30 9.50
N GLU A 98 23.17 -10.77 8.44
CA GLU A 98 23.68 -9.40 8.40
C GLU A 98 22.55 -8.38 8.19
N LYS A 99 22.58 -7.29 8.96
CA LYS A 99 21.58 -6.22 8.80
C LYS A 99 21.90 -5.44 7.53
N PRO A 100 21.00 -5.38 6.54
CA PRO A 100 21.20 -4.63 5.34
C PRO A 100 21.12 -3.16 5.73
N ILE A 101 22.06 -2.41 5.21
CA ILE A 101 22.15 -1.00 5.49
C ILE A 101 21.12 -0.34 4.58
N LEU A 102 19.98 0.08 5.15
CA LEU A 102 18.89 0.73 4.41
C LEU A 102 19.37 1.90 3.54
N SER A 103 20.44 2.60 3.93
CA SER A 103 21.04 3.65 3.11
C SER A 103 21.76 3.10 1.87
N GLN A 104 22.40 1.93 1.94
CA GLN A 104 23.02 1.27 0.78
C GLN A 104 21.96 0.81 -0.23
N ILE A 105 20.86 0.20 0.27
CA ILE A 105 19.72 -0.16 -0.57
C ILE A 105 19.17 1.11 -1.23
N LYS A 106 18.96 2.19 -0.47
CA LYS A 106 18.43 3.44 -1.01
C LYS A 106 19.31 4.02 -2.12
N SER A 107 20.64 3.95 -1.98
CA SER A 107 21.58 4.41 -3.01
C SER A 107 21.64 3.54 -4.27
N SER A 108 21.18 2.29 -4.22
CA SER A 108 21.23 1.36 -5.37
C SER A 108 19.93 1.31 -6.20
N LEU A 109 18.91 2.07 -5.78
CA LEU A 109 17.65 2.18 -6.51
C LEU A 109 17.77 3.12 -7.71
N SER A 110 16.93 2.93 -8.73
CA SER A 110 17.02 3.66 -10.00
C SER A 110 16.66 5.15 -9.89
N GLN A 111 16.02 5.55 -8.79
CA GLN A 111 15.60 6.92 -8.54
C GLN A 111 15.67 7.25 -7.05
N GLU A 112 15.66 8.53 -6.73
CA GLU A 112 15.56 8.99 -5.35
C GLU A 112 14.13 8.81 -4.85
N TYR A 113 13.94 7.82 -3.97
CA TYR A 113 12.66 7.57 -3.30
C TYR A 113 12.59 8.24 -1.94
N ASP A 114 11.37 8.60 -1.53
CA ASP A 114 11.08 8.94 -0.14
C ASP A 114 11.49 7.78 0.78
N SER A 115 12.19 8.10 1.87
CA SER A 115 12.71 7.13 2.82
C SER A 115 11.62 6.24 3.44
N TYR A 116 10.39 6.75 3.57
CA TYR A 116 9.24 5.98 4.02
C TYR A 116 8.84 4.89 3.02
N VAL A 117 8.82 5.20 1.72
CA VAL A 117 8.47 4.25 0.66
C VAL A 117 9.42 3.04 0.69
N VAL A 118 10.73 3.31 0.78
CA VAL A 118 11.76 2.26 0.89
C VAL A 118 11.59 1.46 2.18
N LYS A 119 11.35 2.10 3.32
CA LYS A 119 11.12 1.42 4.61
C LYS A 119 9.92 0.49 4.57
N VAL A 120 8.79 0.93 4.02
CA VAL A 120 7.58 0.11 3.91
C VAL A 120 7.82 -1.08 2.98
N ALA A 121 8.42 -0.86 1.81
CA ALA A 121 8.74 -1.94 0.88
C ALA A 121 9.69 -2.99 1.50
N PHE A 122 10.69 -2.52 2.25
CA PHE A 122 11.61 -3.37 2.99
C PHE A 122 10.89 -4.23 4.04
N GLN A 123 9.98 -3.64 4.84
CA GLN A 123 9.22 -4.40 5.83
C GLN A 123 8.27 -5.42 5.17
N ASN A 124 7.60 -5.03 4.08
CA ASN A 124 6.74 -5.93 3.32
C ASN A 124 7.53 -7.12 2.76
N ALA A 125 8.71 -6.87 2.18
CA ALA A 125 9.60 -7.93 1.71
C ALA A 125 10.05 -8.85 2.85
N LYS A 126 10.36 -8.29 4.03
CA LYS A 126 10.76 -9.05 5.21
C LYS A 126 9.65 -9.95 5.75
N ILE A 127 8.42 -9.44 5.82
CA ILE A 127 7.24 -10.22 6.19
C ILE A 127 7.04 -11.35 5.18
N GLY A 128 7.08 -11.05 3.88
CA GLY A 128 6.95 -12.05 2.81
C GLY A 128 8.00 -13.17 2.92
N CYS A 129 9.26 -12.85 3.18
CA CYS A 129 10.31 -13.85 3.35
C CYS A 129 10.10 -14.71 4.61
N ARG A 130 9.54 -14.16 5.70
CA ARG A 130 9.24 -14.95 6.91
C ARG A 130 8.11 -15.94 6.67
N ILE A 131 7.05 -15.52 5.97
CA ILE A 131 5.92 -16.40 5.63
C ILE A 131 6.38 -17.55 4.72
N GLN A 132 7.29 -17.28 3.77
CA GLN A 132 7.84 -18.31 2.88
C GLN A 132 8.80 -19.29 3.58
N ASN A 133 9.42 -18.88 4.69
CA ASN A 133 10.31 -19.71 5.49
C ASN A 133 9.62 -20.39 6.68
N LEU A 134 8.29 -20.27 6.83
CA LEU A 134 7.56 -21.10 7.77
C LEU A 134 7.55 -22.54 7.25
N PRO A 135 7.97 -23.54 8.04
CA PRO A 135 7.74 -24.93 7.68
C PRO A 135 6.24 -25.16 7.51
N LEU A 136 5.86 -25.89 6.46
CA LEU A 136 4.52 -26.38 6.14
C LEU A 136 4.01 -27.40 7.19
N LEU A 137 4.13 -27.09 8.48
CA LEU A 137 3.75 -27.94 9.60
C LEU A 137 3.01 -27.08 10.64
N ALA A 138 1.74 -26.82 10.38
CA ALA A 138 0.67 -26.66 11.38
C ALA A 138 -0.59 -26.09 10.70
N LEU A 139 -1.21 -26.84 9.80
CA LEU A 139 -2.66 -26.72 9.62
C LEU A 139 -3.26 -27.99 10.21
N PRO A 140 -4.05 -27.92 11.30
CA PRO A 140 -4.84 -29.07 11.70
C PRO A 140 -5.71 -29.44 10.51
N SER A 141 -5.55 -30.68 10.04
CA SER A 141 -6.41 -31.29 9.04
C SER A 141 -7.83 -31.32 9.60
N PHE A 142 -8.60 -30.29 9.29
CA PHE A 142 -10.05 -30.33 9.45
C PHE A 142 -10.56 -31.38 8.47
N ASN A 143 -10.87 -32.54 9.02
CA ASN A 143 -11.59 -33.60 8.35
C ASN A 143 -13.01 -33.07 8.13
N VAL A 144 -13.28 -32.47 6.98
CA VAL A 144 -14.64 -32.18 6.53
C VAL A 144 -15.00 -33.26 5.54
N GLU A 145 -15.63 -34.31 6.08
CA GLU A 145 -16.40 -35.27 5.31
C GLU A 145 -17.47 -34.52 4.50
N SER A 146 -17.52 -34.88 3.21
CA SER A 146 -18.68 -34.85 2.32
C SER A 146 -19.53 -33.58 2.31
N ASP A 147 -19.32 -32.75 1.28
CA ASP A 147 -20.39 -32.54 0.31
C ASP A 147 -19.84 -32.09 -1.04
N SER A 148 -20.27 -32.81 -2.08
CA SER A 148 -19.82 -32.71 -3.45
C SER A 148 -20.20 -31.35 -4.07
N LYS A 149 -19.20 -30.53 -4.46
CA LYS A 149 -19.24 -29.62 -5.63
C LYS A 149 -18.03 -28.65 -5.72
N VAL A 150 -16.78 -29.09 -5.54
CA VAL A 150 -15.63 -28.29 -6.01
C VAL A 150 -14.46 -29.20 -6.42
N ASN A 151 -14.55 -29.80 -7.60
CA ASN A 151 -13.40 -30.45 -8.26
C ASN A 151 -13.15 -29.78 -9.61
N SER A 152 -12.38 -28.68 -9.60
CA SER A 152 -11.71 -28.19 -10.81
C SER A 152 -10.46 -27.34 -10.51
N ALA A 153 -9.71 -27.67 -9.44
CA ALA A 153 -8.46 -26.97 -9.11
C ALA A 153 -7.38 -27.89 -8.52
N ARG A 154 -7.45 -29.21 -8.75
CA ARG A 154 -6.55 -30.19 -8.11
C ARG A 154 -5.61 -30.95 -9.06
N THR A 155 -5.46 -30.44 -10.28
CA THR A 155 -4.52 -30.99 -11.26
C THR A 155 -3.93 -29.77 -11.93
N ILE A 156 -2.85 -29.20 -11.41
CA ILE A 156 -1.49 -29.41 -11.91
C ILE A 156 -0.58 -28.81 -10.84
N LEU A 157 0.26 -29.62 -10.19
CA LEU A 157 1.58 -29.26 -9.65
C LEU A 157 2.16 -30.49 -8.93
N ASN A 158 2.44 -31.52 -9.73
CA ASN A 158 3.46 -32.51 -9.43
C ASN A 158 4.16 -32.78 -10.74
N ASN A 159 5.27 -32.06 -10.97
CA ASN A 159 6.43 -32.53 -11.72
C ASN A 159 7.55 -31.49 -11.55
N SER A 160 8.55 -31.91 -10.77
CA SER A 160 9.98 -31.76 -11.07
C SER A 160 10.53 -30.36 -11.37
N GLN A 161 11.04 -29.72 -10.33
CA GLN A 161 12.46 -29.37 -10.19
C GLN A 161 13.26 -29.22 -11.50
N THR A 162 13.16 -28.06 -12.15
CA THR A 162 14.23 -27.41 -12.95
C THR A 162 13.85 -25.94 -13.15
N ASP A 163 14.84 -25.07 -13.00
CA ASP A 163 14.88 -23.64 -13.33
C ASP A 163 14.02 -22.66 -12.52
N ALA A 164 14.75 -21.72 -11.90
CA ALA A 164 14.23 -20.56 -11.20
C ALA A 164 13.58 -19.57 -12.19
N GLN A 165 12.34 -19.84 -12.58
CA GLN A 165 11.43 -18.86 -13.16
C GLN A 165 10.05 -19.03 -12.52
N CYS A 166 9.74 -18.18 -11.54
CA CYS A 166 8.34 -17.91 -11.19
C CYS A 166 7.99 -16.52 -11.73
N GLU A 167 7.62 -16.50 -13.00
CA GLU A 167 6.71 -15.49 -13.53
C GLU A 167 5.38 -15.63 -12.78
N PHE A 168 5.02 -14.61 -12.00
CA PHE A 168 3.65 -14.45 -11.52
C PHE A 168 2.96 -13.37 -12.36
N SER A 169 1.90 -13.81 -13.04
CA SER A 169 1.01 -13.07 -13.92
C SER A 169 0.45 -11.78 -13.31
N ASN A 170 0.83 -10.65 -13.90
CA ASN A 170 0.02 -9.55 -14.46
C ASN A 170 -1.30 -9.03 -13.80
N SER A 171 -1.66 -9.32 -12.55
CA SER A 171 -2.88 -8.68 -11.96
C SER A 171 -2.77 -8.14 -10.54
N GLU A 172 -1.61 -8.17 -9.89
CA GLU A 172 -1.48 -7.57 -8.56
C GLU A 172 -1.08 -6.10 -8.68
N VAL A 173 -2.10 -5.24 -8.79
CA VAL A 173 -2.02 -3.90 -8.21
C VAL A 173 -1.70 -4.13 -6.74
N PHE A 174 -0.44 -3.96 -6.34
CA PHE A 174 0.01 -4.25 -4.98
C PHE A 174 -0.66 -3.28 -4.01
N TYR A 175 -1.81 -3.73 -3.47
CA TYR A 175 -2.50 -3.05 -2.40
C TYR A 175 -1.56 -2.99 -1.20
N PHE A 176 -1.25 -1.76 -0.76
CA PHE A 176 -0.63 -1.48 0.52
C PHE A 176 -1.60 -1.87 1.64
N GLN A 177 -1.68 -3.16 1.96
CA GLN A 177 -2.43 -3.64 3.10
C GLN A 177 -1.57 -3.43 4.35
N SER A 178 -1.72 -2.27 4.99
CA SER A 178 -1.29 -2.11 6.38
C SER A 178 -2.27 -2.91 7.23
N PHE A 179 -1.79 -4.03 7.79
CA PHE A 179 -2.41 -4.72 8.91
C PHE A 179 -2.62 -3.69 10.03
N ILE A 180 -3.86 -3.27 10.26
CA ILE A 180 -4.26 -2.65 11.53
C ILE A 180 -4.48 -3.85 12.46
N MET A 181 -3.53 -4.10 13.36
CA MET A 181 -3.86 -4.88 14.56
C MET A 181 -4.69 -3.96 15.46
N GLU A 182 -5.86 -4.46 15.83
CA GLU A 182 -6.78 -3.89 16.81
C GLU A 182 -6.11 -3.62 18.17
#